data_AF-A0A9X7JI55-F1
#
_entry.id   AF-A0A9X7JI55-F1
#
_cell.length_a   1.000
_cell.length_b   1.000
_cell.length_c   1.000
_cell.angle_alpha   90.00
_cell.angle_beta   90.00
_cell.angle_gamma   90.00
#
_symmetry.space_group_name_H-M   'P 1'
#
loop_
_entity.id
_entity.type
_entity.pdbx_description
1 polymer ?
#
loop_
_entity_poly.entity_id
_entity_poly.type
_entity_poly.pdbx_seq_one_letter_code
_entity_poly.pdbx_strand_id
1 'polypeptide(L)'
;MAAGTSLVGATAASAAPAPHVSSCDSYRNNGTVWTANCRVDYGQSQSWTRCSDGTVLYGAWVGTGYWIFRGDCSGHGGIVSFGHTDSP
;
A
#
# COMPACT_ATOMS: atom_id res chain seq x y z
N MET A 1 -17.56 36.28 40.96
CA MET A 1 -16.64 36.33 39.80
C MET A 1 -16.84 35.02 39.05
N ALA A 2 -17.49 35.04 37.89
CA ALA A 2 -17.76 33.84 37.09
C ALA A 2 -16.58 33.59 36.16
N ALA A 3 -15.89 32.46 36.32
CA ALA A 3 -14.87 32.01 35.40
C ALA A 3 -15.51 31.05 34.39
N GLY A 4 -15.78 31.55 33.19
CA GLY A 4 -16.20 30.75 32.04
C GLY A 4 -14.99 30.02 31.48
N THR A 5 -14.95 28.70 31.62
CA THR A 5 -13.91 27.86 31.03
C THR A 5 -14.34 27.53 29.60
N SER A 6 -13.70 28.21 28.64
CA SER A 6 -13.89 27.98 27.21
C SER A 6 -13.46 26.55 26.83
N LEU A 7 -14.40 25.75 26.35
CA LEU A 7 -14.13 24.46 25.73
C LEU A 7 -13.48 24.71 24.35
N VAL A 8 -12.17 24.51 24.29
CA VAL A 8 -11.42 24.44 23.02
C VAL A 8 -11.94 23.24 22.25
N GLY A 9 -12.67 23.50 21.15
CA GLY A 9 -13.18 22.49 20.25
C GLY A 9 -12.03 21.73 19.59
N ALA A 10 -11.83 20.48 20.00
CA ALA A 10 -11.04 19.54 19.25
C ALA A 10 -11.81 19.21 17.96
N THR A 11 -11.41 19.79 16.83
CA THR A 11 -11.81 19.27 15.53
C THR A 11 -11.24 17.85 15.43
N ALA A 12 -12.10 16.85 15.60
CA ALA A 12 -11.77 15.49 15.24
C ALA A 12 -11.38 15.52 13.75
N ALA A 13 -10.07 15.45 13.47
CA ALA A 13 -9.60 15.17 12.14
C ALA A 13 -10.23 13.82 11.78
N SER A 14 -11.19 13.84 10.86
CA SER A 14 -11.69 12.63 10.23
C SER A 14 -10.45 11.94 9.68
N ALA A 15 -9.97 10.88 10.35
CA ALA A 15 -8.96 10.02 9.77
C ALA A 15 -9.60 9.51 8.49
N ALA A 16 -9.18 10.08 7.35
CA ALA A 16 -9.44 9.46 6.07
C ALA A 16 -9.01 8.01 6.26
N PRO A 17 -9.91 7.05 6.00
CA PRO A 17 -9.68 5.69 6.44
C PRO A 17 -8.31 5.28 5.86
N ALA A 18 -7.46 4.69 6.72
CA ALA A 18 -6.07 4.39 6.38
C ALA A 18 -6.03 3.49 5.15
N PRO A 19 -5.42 3.92 4.03
CA PRO A 19 -5.52 3.23 2.75
C PRO A 19 -5.49 1.72 2.88
N HIS A 20 -6.36 1.05 2.15
CA HIS A 20 -6.62 -0.35 2.42
C HIS A 20 -6.80 -1.10 1.12
N VAL A 21 -5.98 -2.14 1.00
CA VAL A 21 -6.25 -3.26 0.12
C VAL A 21 -7.23 -4.20 0.83
N SER A 22 -8.48 -4.19 0.37
CA SER A 22 -9.52 -5.13 0.84
C SER A 22 -9.20 -6.58 0.55
N SER A 23 -8.67 -6.88 -0.63
CA SER A 23 -8.31 -8.24 -1.03
C SER A 23 -7.23 -8.22 -2.10
N CYS A 24 -6.38 -9.23 -2.09
CA CYS A 24 -5.49 -9.53 -3.20
C CYS A 24 -5.64 -10.99 -3.57
N ASP A 25 -5.95 -11.22 -4.83
CA ASP A 25 -6.17 -12.52 -5.41
C ASP A 25 -5.20 -12.75 -6.56
N SER A 26 -5.11 -13.98 -7.08
CA SER A 26 -4.30 -14.29 -8.26
C SER A 26 -2.80 -13.99 -8.12
N TYR A 27 -2.23 -14.23 -6.94
CA TYR A 27 -0.79 -14.18 -6.75
C TYR A 27 -0.11 -15.21 -7.65
N ARG A 28 0.68 -14.71 -8.61
CA ARG A 28 1.53 -15.50 -9.49
C ARG A 28 2.95 -15.05 -9.26
N ASN A 29 3.87 -15.99 -9.06
CA ASN A 29 5.28 -15.71 -8.92
C ASN A 29 6.07 -16.71 -9.78
N ASN A 30 6.84 -16.20 -10.74
CA ASN A 30 7.69 -16.98 -11.63
C ASN A 30 9.18 -16.96 -11.21
N GLY A 31 9.47 -16.59 -9.96
CA GLY A 31 10.81 -16.50 -9.38
C GLY A 31 11.47 -15.13 -9.56
N THR A 32 11.25 -14.46 -10.69
CA THR A 32 11.81 -13.13 -10.98
C THR A 32 10.73 -12.06 -11.13
N VAL A 33 9.52 -12.46 -11.52
CA VAL A 33 8.37 -11.57 -11.68
C VAL A 33 7.21 -12.11 -10.87
N TRP A 34 6.52 -11.23 -10.15
CA TRP A 34 5.26 -11.56 -9.50
C TRP A 34 4.17 -10.59 -9.92
N THR A 35 2.93 -11.07 -9.88
CA THR A 35 1.73 -10.28 -10.10
C THR A 35 0.64 -10.70 -9.13
N ALA A 36 -0.17 -9.76 -8.68
CA ALA A 36 -1.39 -10.02 -7.91
C ALA A 36 -2.48 -9.04 -8.35
N ASN A 37 -3.72 -9.48 -8.35
CA ASN A 37 -4.87 -8.62 -8.58
C ASN A 37 -5.41 -8.16 -7.23
N CYS A 38 -5.20 -6.89 -6.90
CA CYS A 38 -5.57 -6.32 -5.63
C CYS A 38 -6.72 -5.32 -5.79
N ARG A 39 -7.69 -5.39 -4.89
CA ARG A 39 -8.78 -4.42 -4.79
C ARG A 39 -8.47 -3.45 -3.66
N VAL A 40 -8.29 -2.18 -4.03
CA VAL A 40 -8.19 -1.06 -3.10
C VAL A 40 -9.59 -0.54 -2.87
N ASP A 41 -10.08 -0.57 -1.63
CA ASP A 41 -11.42 -0.08 -1.28
C ASP A 41 -11.43 1.39 -0.87
N TYR A 42 -10.33 1.90 -0.28
CA TYR A 42 -10.16 3.32 0.00
C TYR A 42 -8.68 3.73 0.12
N GLY A 43 -8.41 5.03 -0.05
CA GLY A 43 -7.06 5.59 0.00
C GLY A 43 -6.18 5.25 -1.21
N GLN A 44 -4.86 5.27 -1.03
CA GLN A 44 -3.87 4.83 -2.02
C GLN A 44 -2.98 3.72 -1.47
N SER A 45 -2.79 2.66 -2.27
CA SER A 45 -1.86 1.57 -1.98
C SER A 45 -0.87 1.41 -3.12
N GLN A 46 0.33 0.90 -2.84
CA GLN A 46 1.31 0.56 -3.86
C GLN A 46 1.83 -0.86 -3.66
N SER A 47 2.38 -1.43 -4.72
CA SER A 47 3.12 -2.69 -4.65
C SER A 47 4.59 -2.44 -4.31
N TRP A 48 5.21 -3.39 -3.63
CA TRP A 48 6.66 -3.38 -3.39
C TRP A 48 7.24 -4.78 -3.56
N THR A 49 8.50 -4.84 -3.93
CA THR A 49 9.21 -6.09 -4.24
C THR A 49 10.64 -5.98 -3.77
N ARG A 50 11.11 -6.97 -3.03
CA ARG A 50 12.49 -7.11 -2.60
C ARG A 50 13.19 -8.19 -3.42
N CYS A 51 14.24 -7.79 -4.12
CA CYS A 51 15.07 -8.65 -4.94
C CYS A 51 16.25 -9.20 -4.12
N SER A 52 16.86 -10.28 -4.62
CA SER A 52 17.93 -11.01 -3.93
C SER A 52 19.26 -10.25 -3.85
N ASP A 53 19.46 -9.28 -4.74
CA ASP A 53 20.60 -8.34 -4.68
C ASP A 53 20.45 -7.28 -3.57
N GLY A 54 19.30 -7.23 -2.89
CA GLY A 54 18.98 -6.23 -1.88
C GLY A 54 18.18 -5.04 -2.41
N THR A 55 17.95 -4.94 -3.72
CA THR A 55 17.16 -3.88 -4.33
C THR A 55 15.69 -4.01 -3.93
N VAL A 56 15.06 -2.88 -3.60
CA VAL A 56 13.62 -2.81 -3.35
C VAL A 56 12.98 -1.94 -4.43
N LEU A 57 12.07 -2.54 -5.18
CA LEU A 57 11.32 -1.92 -6.26
C LEU A 57 9.91 -1.61 -5.79
N TYR A 58 9.44 -0.42 -6.14
CA TYR A 58 8.17 0.12 -5.73
C TYR A 58 7.32 0.40 -6.98
N GLY A 59 6.09 -0.09 -6.98
CA GLY A 59 5.10 0.20 -8.01
C GLY A 59 4.46 1.58 -7.81
N ALA A 60 3.62 1.98 -8.76
CA ALA A 60 2.86 3.21 -8.63
C ALA A 60 1.85 3.15 -7.48
N TRP A 61 1.63 4.29 -6.82
CA TRP A 61 0.49 4.48 -5.92
C TRP A 61 -0.80 4.49 -6.74
N VAL A 62 -1.74 3.66 -6.35
CA VAL A 62 -3.05 3.56 -7.00
C VAL A 62 -4.15 3.79 -6.00
N GLY A 63 -5.21 4.50 -6.42
CA GLY A 63 -6.37 4.78 -5.59
C GLY A 63 -7.38 3.64 -5.54
N THR A 64 -8.59 3.92 -5.06
CA THR A 64 -9.71 2.96 -5.05
C THR A 64 -9.95 2.34 -6.42
N GLY A 65 -10.03 1.02 -6.48
CA GLY A 65 -10.26 0.27 -7.72
C GLY A 65 -9.63 -1.12 -7.70
N TYR A 66 -9.75 -1.82 -8.83
CA TYR A 66 -9.03 -3.06 -9.06
C TYR A 66 -7.73 -2.76 -9.82
N TRP A 67 -6.61 -3.21 -9.27
CA TRP A 67 -5.28 -2.94 -9.78
C TRP A 67 -4.45 -4.20 -9.82
N ILE A 68 -3.66 -4.34 -10.88
CA ILE A 68 -2.67 -5.41 -10.97
C ILE A 68 -1.39 -4.90 -10.35
N PHE A 69 -1.10 -5.40 -9.16
CA PHE A 69 0.18 -5.22 -8.50
C PHE A 69 1.19 -6.13 -9.15
N ARG A 70 2.36 -5.59 -9.46
CA ARG A 70 3.43 -6.32 -10.14
C ARG A 70 4.77 -5.89 -9.60
N GLY A 71 5.67 -6.84 -9.49
CA GLY A 71 7.09 -6.60 -9.31
C GLY A 71 7.92 -7.39 -10.28
N ASP A 72 9.02 -6.79 -10.72
CA ASP A 72 9.94 -7.38 -11.68
C ASP A 72 11.38 -7.19 -11.20
N CYS A 73 11.99 -8.27 -10.72
CA CYS A 73 13.39 -8.31 -10.30
C CYS A 73 14.34 -8.66 -11.45
N SER A 74 13.93 -8.57 -12.72
CA SER A 74 14.81 -8.84 -13.85
C SER A 74 16.02 -7.91 -13.81
N GLY A 75 17.23 -8.50 -13.86
CA GLY A 75 18.50 -7.78 -13.67
C GLY A 75 18.96 -7.61 -12.21
N HIS A 76 18.11 -7.92 -11.24
CA HIS A 76 18.35 -7.81 -9.79
C HIS A 76 18.32 -9.19 -9.06
N GLY A 77 18.24 -10.27 -9.84
CA GLY A 77 18.21 -11.65 -9.35
C GLY A 77 16.80 -12.20 -9.20
N GLY A 78 16.51 -12.84 -8.07
CA GLY A 78 15.21 -13.44 -7.76
C GLY A 78 14.39 -12.59 -6.79
N ILE A 79 13.09 -12.84 -6.73
CA ILE A 79 12.20 -12.26 -5.74
C ILE A 79 12.42 -12.97 -4.40
N VAL A 80 12.79 -12.21 -3.37
CA VAL A 80 12.93 -12.69 -1.98
C VAL A 80 11.66 -12.43 -1.19
N SER A 81 11.03 -11.28 -1.40
CA SER A 81 9.77 -10.91 -0.75
C SER A 81 9.03 -9.92 -1.61
N PHE A 82 7.72 -9.89 -1.44
CA PHE A 82 6.84 -9.00 -2.19
C PHE A 82 5.56 -8.76 -1.42
N GLY A 83 4.87 -7.68 -1.77
CA GLY A 83 3.58 -7.39 -1.17
C GLY A 83 3.05 -6.03 -1.61
N HIS A 84 2.18 -5.50 -0.77
CA HIS A 84 1.67 -4.15 -0.89
C HIS A 84 1.92 -3.39 0.39
N THR A 85 1.92 -2.08 0.28
CA THR A 85 1.89 -1.19 1.42
C THR A 85 0.90 -0.08 1.13
N ASP A 86 0.28 0.38 2.20
CA ASP A 86 -0.71 1.41 2.16
C ASP A 86 -0.05 2.76 2.49
N SER A 87 -0.57 3.85 1.93
CA SER A 87 -0.01 5.18 2.22
C SER A 87 -0.15 5.50 3.73
N PRO A 88 0.84 6.13 4.35
CA PRO A 88 0.73 6.58 5.74
C PRO A 88 -0.41 7.60 5.93
#